data_AF-A0A9E2H9K8-F1
#
_entry.id   AF-A0A9E2H9K8-F1
#
_cell.length_a   1.000
_cell.length_b   1.000
_cell.length_c   1.000
_cell.angle_alpha   90.00
_cell.angle_beta   90.00
_cell.angle_gamma   90.00
#
_symmetry.space_group_name_H-M   'P 1'
#
loop_
_entity.id
_entity.type
_entity.pdbx_description
1 polymer ?
#
loop_
_entity_poly.entity_id
_entity_poly.type
_entity_poly.pdbx_seq_one_letter_code
_entity_poly.pdbx_strand_id
1 'polypeptide(L)'
;MADTLHQATAAYLKYLKTQGKKEATLFTYAKDLEQIETFFGADRKLSAILPAHVGRFFKSDVLLKLPSGRNRAKPTVEKTMRVLRMFLIWAHETRRIDKLPLPKDTPLGRSASKEDHGKS
;
A
#
# COMPACT_ATOMS: atom_id res chain seq x y z
N MET A 1 10.43 -9.92 -18.06
CA MET A 1 11.03 -10.28 -16.76
C MET A 1 9.95 -10.17 -15.70
N ALA A 2 9.82 -11.16 -14.82
CA ALA A 2 8.84 -11.08 -13.73
C ALA A 2 9.50 -10.38 -12.55
N ASP A 3 9.07 -9.15 -12.25
CA ASP A 3 9.62 -8.40 -11.12
C ASP A 3 9.20 -9.04 -9.79
N THR A 4 10.13 -9.10 -8.86
CA THR A 4 9.82 -9.34 -7.45
C THR A 4 9.12 -8.13 -6.85
N LEU A 5 8.43 -8.32 -5.72
CA LEU A 5 7.81 -7.24 -4.98
C LEU A 5 8.85 -6.17 -4.61
N HIS A 6 10.01 -6.57 -4.10
CA HIS A 6 11.08 -5.65 -3.71
C HIS A 6 11.62 -4.81 -4.87
N GLN A 7 11.82 -5.42 -6.04
CA GLN A 7 12.24 -4.68 -7.24
C GLN A 7 11.20 -3.64 -7.65
N ALA A 8 9.91 -4.00 -7.56
CA ALA A 8 8.82 -3.12 -7.92
C ALA A 8 8.63 -1.96 -6.92
N THR A 9 8.72 -2.20 -5.61
CA THR A 9 8.64 -1.15 -4.59
C THR A 9 9.81 -0.18 -4.69
N ALA A 10 11.03 -0.67 -4.94
CA ALA A 10 12.20 0.18 -5.19
C ALA A 10 12.03 1.05 -6.45
N ALA A 11 11.51 0.46 -7.54
CA ALA A 11 11.20 1.20 -8.76
C ALA A 11 10.08 2.25 -8.55
N TYR A 12 9.08 1.93 -7.74
CA TYR A 12 8.00 2.86 -7.39
C TYR A 12 8.52 4.07 -6.59
N LEU A 13 9.38 3.85 -5.60
CA LEU A 13 10.00 4.95 -4.85
C LEU A 13 10.86 5.85 -5.75
N LYS A 14 11.62 5.26 -6.68
CA LYS A 14 12.35 6.02 -7.70
C LYS A 14 11.40 6.85 -8.56
N TYR A 15 10.30 6.26 -9.03
CA TYR A 15 9.26 6.98 -9.77
C TYR A 15 8.70 8.17 -8.97
N LEU A 16 8.31 7.96 -7.71
CA LEU A 16 7.81 9.05 -6.86
C LEU A 16 8.85 10.17 -6.67
N LYS A 17 10.14 9.84 -6.59
CA LYS A 17 11.21 10.83 -6.56
C LYS A 17 11.26 11.66 -7.85
N THR A 18 11.12 11.03 -9.03
CA THR A 18 11.04 11.75 -10.32
C THR A 18 9.80 12.64 -10.43
N GLN A 19 8.72 12.32 -9.70
CA GLN A 19 7.51 13.13 -9.59
C GLN A 19 7.64 14.28 -8.57
N GLY A 20 8.84 14.55 -8.04
CA GLY A 20 9.10 15.65 -7.13
C GLY A 20 8.61 15.44 -5.69
N LYS A 21 8.34 14.20 -5.26
CA LYS A 21 8.01 13.93 -3.86
C LYS A 21 9.20 14.23 -2.95
N LYS A 22 8.93 14.94 -1.84
CA LYS A 22 9.92 15.29 -0.81
C LYS A 22 10.53 14.03 -0.18
N GLU A 23 11.80 14.14 0.20
CA GLU A 23 12.54 13.01 0.80
C GLU A 23 11.89 12.48 2.07
N ALA A 24 11.37 13.35 2.95
CA ALA A 24 10.64 12.94 4.16
C ALA A 24 9.40 12.09 3.84
N THR A 25 8.69 12.40 2.75
CA THR A 25 7.55 11.60 2.28
C THR A 25 8.01 10.26 1.74
N LEU A 26 9.07 10.23 0.93
CA LEU A 26 9.64 9.00 0.38
C LEU A 26 10.14 8.07 1.49
N PHE A 27 10.79 8.62 2.53
CA PHE A 27 11.23 7.85 3.70
C PHE A 27 10.05 7.15 4.38
N THR A 28 8.97 7.91 4.61
CA THR A 28 7.76 7.37 5.25
C THR A 28 7.11 6.28 4.38
N TYR A 29 7.04 6.49 3.06
CA TYR A 29 6.48 5.49 2.14
C TYR A 29 7.36 4.25 2.03
N ALA A 30 8.69 4.40 2.08
CA ALA A 30 9.60 3.26 2.12
C ALA A 30 9.34 2.37 3.34
N LYS A 31 9.06 2.96 4.51
CA LYS A 31 8.68 2.20 5.71
C LYS A 31 7.32 1.50 5.59
N ASP A 32 6.36 2.14 4.94
CA ASP A 32 5.07 1.51 4.64
C ASP A 32 5.26 0.31 3.67
N LEU A 33 6.14 0.44 2.67
CA LEU A 33 6.45 -0.62 1.70
C LEU A 33 7.27 -1.76 2.31
N GLU A 34 8.20 -1.48 3.21
CA GLU A 34 8.97 -2.49 3.97
C GLU A 34 8.03 -3.40 4.78
N GLN A 35 7.01 -2.80 5.41
CA GLN A 35 6.00 -3.55 6.14
C GLN A 35 5.13 -4.42 5.22
N ILE A 36 4.80 -3.92 4.02
CA ILE A 36 4.09 -4.69 3.00
C ILE A 36 4.97 -5.87 2.56
N GLU A 37 6.25 -5.64 2.25
CA GLU A 37 7.22 -6.69 1.91
C GLU A 37 7.36 -7.74 3.01
N THR A 38 7.37 -7.32 4.27
CA THR A 38 7.42 -8.23 5.43
C THR A 38 6.24 -9.20 5.43
N PHE A 39 5.03 -8.75 5.04
CA PHE A 39 3.86 -9.62 4.99
C PHE A 39 3.83 -10.53 3.75
N PHE A 40 4.13 -9.99 2.57
CA PHE A 40 4.00 -10.74 1.31
C PHE A 40 5.24 -11.59 0.98
N GLY A 41 6.40 -11.22 1.49
CA GLY A 41 7.72 -11.70 1.09
C GLY A 41 8.31 -10.83 -0.02
N ALA A 42 9.50 -10.29 0.21
CA ALA A 42 10.22 -9.42 -0.72
C ALA A 42 10.47 -10.07 -2.10
N ASP A 43 10.81 -11.37 -2.10
CA ASP A 43 11.12 -12.15 -3.31
C ASP A 43 9.87 -12.66 -4.05
N ARG A 44 8.67 -12.43 -3.50
CA ARG A 44 7.43 -12.84 -4.16
C ARG A 44 7.33 -12.14 -5.51
N LYS A 45 7.00 -12.90 -6.57
CA LYS A 45 6.65 -12.32 -7.88
C LYS A 45 5.47 -11.36 -7.73
N LEU A 46 5.62 -10.13 -8.24
CA LEU A 46 4.57 -9.11 -8.14
C LEU A 46 3.25 -9.57 -8.77
N SER A 47 3.34 -10.25 -9.92
CA SER A 47 2.18 -10.81 -10.64
C SER A 47 1.46 -11.95 -9.89
N ALA A 48 2.06 -12.52 -8.84
CA ALA A 48 1.43 -13.53 -8.00
C ALA A 48 0.62 -12.93 -6.83
N ILE A 49 0.58 -11.60 -6.69
CA ILE A 49 -0.28 -10.93 -5.72
C ILE A 49 -1.71 -10.94 -6.25
N LEU A 50 -2.63 -11.50 -5.47
CA LEU A 50 -4.05 -11.65 -5.81
C LEU A 50 -4.88 -10.77 -4.87
N PRO A 51 -6.12 -10.39 -5.26
CA PRO A 51 -7.02 -9.66 -4.37
C PRO A 51 -7.19 -10.31 -3.00
N ALA A 52 -7.24 -11.65 -2.93
CA ALA A 52 -7.32 -12.38 -1.66
C ALA A 52 -6.10 -12.15 -0.77
N HIS A 53 -4.89 -12.05 -1.33
CA HIS A 53 -3.68 -11.78 -0.57
C HIS A 53 -3.69 -10.36 0.01
N VAL A 54 -4.17 -9.38 -0.76
CA VAL A 54 -4.34 -7.99 -0.29
C VAL A 54 -5.41 -7.90 0.79
N GLY A 55 -6.54 -8.61 0.64
CA GLY A 55 -7.57 -8.70 1.68
C GLY A 55 -7.05 -9.31 2.98
N ARG A 56 -6.17 -10.31 2.91
CA ARG A 56 -5.50 -10.88 4.10
C ARG A 56 -4.56 -9.87 4.76
N PHE A 57 -3.79 -9.11 3.98
CA PHE A 57 -2.92 -8.05 4.53
C PHE A 57 -3.72 -7.00 5.31
N PHE A 58 -4.85 -6.55 4.78
CA PHE A 58 -5.71 -5.55 5.45
C PHE A 58 -6.30 -6.01 6.78
N LYS A 59 -6.34 -7.32 7.02
CA LYS A 59 -6.80 -7.93 8.27
C LYS A 59 -5.65 -8.47 9.14
N SER A 60 -4.41 -8.29 8.71
CA SER A 60 -3.25 -8.91 9.35
C SER A 60 -2.77 -8.12 10.56
N ASP A 61 -2.25 -8.84 11.55
CA ASP A 61 -1.59 -8.23 12.71
C ASP A 61 -0.35 -7.41 12.31
N VAL A 62 0.33 -7.79 11.23
CA VAL A 62 1.45 -7.01 10.66
C VAL A 62 1.00 -5.58 10.35
N LEU A 63 -0.22 -5.40 9.83
CA LEU A 63 -0.81 -4.09 9.58
C LEU A 63 -1.42 -3.45 10.84
N LEU A 64 -2.20 -4.23 11.59
CA LEU A 64 -3.11 -3.71 12.61
C LEU A 64 -2.48 -3.57 14.00
N LYS A 65 -1.33 -4.21 14.26
CA LYS A 65 -0.70 -4.21 15.58
C LYS A 65 0.72 -3.62 15.54
N LEU A 66 1.14 -3.15 16.70
CA LEU A 66 2.53 -2.81 17.02
C LEU A 66 3.28 -4.07 17.47
N PRO A 67 4.62 -4.06 17.52
CA PRO A 67 5.40 -5.18 18.08
C PRO A 67 5.01 -5.55 19.53
N SER A 68 4.49 -4.57 20.29
CA SER A 68 3.97 -4.78 21.65
C SER A 68 2.61 -5.47 21.70
N GLY A 69 1.99 -5.80 20.55
CA GLY A 69 0.65 -6.39 20.45
C GLY A 69 -0.49 -5.37 20.55
N ARG A 70 -0.22 -4.10 20.90
CA ARG A 70 -1.23 -3.03 20.91
C ARG A 70 -1.71 -2.70 19.50
N ASN A 71 -2.94 -2.21 19.40
CA ASN A 71 -3.47 -1.70 18.14
C ASN A 71 -2.63 -0.55 17.62
N ARG A 72 -2.35 -0.59 16.32
CA ARG A 72 -1.72 0.50 15.59
C ARG A 72 -2.72 1.65 15.43
N ALA A 73 -2.22 2.88 15.48
CA ALA A 73 -3.04 4.06 15.27
C ALA A 73 -3.73 4.01 13.89
N LYS A 74 -5.05 4.29 13.88
CA LYS A 74 -5.88 4.28 12.67
C LYS A 74 -5.28 5.10 11.51
N PRO A 75 -4.76 6.34 11.73
CA PRO A 75 -4.13 7.11 10.65
C PRO A 75 -2.93 6.42 10.01
N THR A 76 -2.14 5.68 10.81
CA THR A 76 -1.00 4.92 10.30
C THR A 76 -1.46 3.75 9.45
N VAL A 77 -2.46 3.00 9.91
CA VAL A 77 -3.07 1.88 9.15
C VAL A 77 -3.61 2.37 7.81
N GLU A 78 -4.43 3.42 7.82
CA GLU A 78 -5.04 3.99 6.61
C GLU A 78 -3.98 4.49 5.62
N LYS A 79 -2.92 5.12 6.12
CA LYS A 79 -1.79 5.55 5.30
C LYS A 79 -1.08 4.37 4.63
N THR A 80 -0.74 3.32 5.38
CA THR A 80 -0.08 2.12 4.81
C THR A 80 -0.98 1.45 3.76
N MET A 81 -2.29 1.34 4.02
CA MET A 81 -3.25 0.85 3.02
C MET A 81 -3.29 1.72 1.76
N ARG A 82 -3.26 3.04 1.92
CA ARG A 82 -3.20 3.98 0.79
C ARG A 82 -1.92 3.82 -0.03
N VAL A 83 -0.76 3.68 0.62
CA VAL A 83 0.52 3.47 -0.06
C VAL A 83 0.50 2.17 -0.87
N LEU A 84 -0.03 1.08 -0.30
CA LEU A 84 -0.21 -0.19 -1.03
C LEU A 84 -1.06 0.00 -2.28
N ARG A 85 -2.18 0.73 -2.19
CA ARG A 85 -3.06 0.98 -3.34
C ARG A 85 -2.38 1.79 -4.42
N MET A 86 -1.73 2.90 -4.06
CA MET A 86 -1.02 3.74 -5.03
C MET A 86 0.08 2.94 -5.73
N PHE A 87 0.80 2.10 -5.00
CA PHE A 87 1.80 1.19 -5.56
C PHE A 87 1.19 0.20 -6.56
N LEU A 88 0.08 -0.47 -6.21
CA LEU A 88 -0.58 -1.45 -7.08
C LEU A 88 -1.19 -0.80 -8.33
N ILE A 89 -1.76 0.40 -8.21
CA ILE A 89 -2.25 1.19 -9.34
C ILE A 89 -1.09 1.53 -10.28
N TRP A 90 0.00 2.07 -9.74
CA TRP A 90 1.19 2.38 -10.53
C TRP A 90 1.77 1.14 -11.22
N ALA A 91 1.82 0.00 -10.52
CA ALA A 91 2.31 -1.26 -11.09
C ALA A 91 1.44 -1.73 -12.26
N HIS A 92 0.12 -1.53 -12.17
CA HIS A 92 -0.80 -1.83 -13.26
C HIS A 92 -0.66 -0.84 -14.43
N GLU A 93 -0.60 0.46 -14.16
CA GLU A 93 -0.40 1.51 -15.19
C GLU A 93 0.92 1.34 -15.96
N THR A 94 1.96 0.88 -15.28
CA THR A 94 3.28 0.57 -15.88
C THR A 94 3.38 -0.84 -16.47
N ARG A 95 2.26 -1.58 -16.54
CA ARG A 95 2.17 -2.95 -17.08
C ARG A 95 3.09 -3.97 -16.42
N ARG A 96 3.45 -3.77 -15.14
CA ARG A 96 4.18 -4.76 -14.32
C ARG A 96 3.26 -5.88 -13.82
N ILE A 97 1.96 -5.60 -13.76
CA ILE A 97 0.89 -6.56 -13.50
C ILE A 97 -0.26 -6.33 -14.49
N ASP A 98 -0.88 -7.42 -14.94
CA ASP A 98 -1.97 -7.34 -15.93
C ASP A 98 -3.31 -6.97 -15.30
N LYS A 99 -3.49 -7.27 -14.01
CA LYS A 99 -4.74 -7.04 -13.27
C LYS A 99 -4.44 -6.39 -11.94
N LEU A 100 -5.24 -5.38 -11.59
CA LEU A 100 -5.15 -4.68 -10.32
C LEU A 100 -5.65 -5.59 -9.17
N PRO A 101 -4.80 -6.02 -8.23
CA PRO A 101 -5.17 -7.01 -7.22
C PRO A 101 -5.80 -6.35 -5.98
N LEU A 102 -6.78 -5.47 -6.19
CA LEU A 102 -7.53 -4.84 -5.10
C LEU A 102 -8.85 -5.58 -4.86
N PRO A 103 -9.19 -5.94 -3.60
CA PRO A 103 -10.54 -6.40 -3.26
C PRO A 103 -11.61 -5.38 -3.67
N LYS A 104 -12.79 -5.86 -4.10
CA LYS A 104 -13.92 -5.00 -4.51
C LYS A 104 -14.34 -4.02 -3.41
N ASP A 105 -14.29 -4.45 -2.16
CA ASP A 105 -14.67 -3.66 -0.98
C ASP A 105 -13.53 -2.78 -0.46
N THR A 106 -12.42 -2.65 -1.19
CA THR A 106 -11.31 -1.79 -0.77
C THR A 106 -11.75 -0.34 -0.93
N PRO A 107 -11.99 0.43 0.15
CA PRO A 107 -12.48 1.79 0.00
C PRO A 107 -11.40 2.63 -0.68
N LEU A 108 -11.54 3.03 -1.94
CA LEU A 108 -10.48 3.66 -2.75
C LEU A 108 -9.95 5.01 -2.22
N GLY A 109 -10.50 5.51 -1.12
CA GLY A 109 -10.13 6.80 -0.52
C GLY A 109 -10.89 7.92 -1.21
N ARG A 110 -11.82 8.53 -0.45
CA ARG A 110 -12.87 9.48 -0.86
C ARG A 110 -13.67 9.07 -2.11
N SER A 111 -14.69 8.25 -1.88
CA SER A 111 -16.02 8.73 -2.25
C SER A 111 -16.30 9.91 -1.33
N ALA A 112 -16.41 11.12 -1.87
CA ALA A 112 -16.83 12.29 -1.13
C ALA A 112 -18.30 12.12 -0.75
N SER A 113 -18.57 11.48 0.38
CA SER A 113 -19.83 11.71 1.08
C SER A 113 -19.68 13.04 1.81
N LYS A 114 -20.27 14.09 1.21
CA LYS A 114 -20.70 15.27 1.97
C LYS A 114 -21.65 14.77 3.06
N GLU A 115 -21.35 15.10 4.31
CA GLU A 115 -22.28 15.29 5.43
C GLU A 115 -21.41 15.96 6.50
N ASP A 116 -21.35 17.29 6.50
CA ASP A 116 -22.15 18.13 7.43
C ASP A 116 -22.28 17.49 8.81
N HIS A 117 -21.52 18.01 9.77
CA HIS A 117 -22.02 18.24 11.12
C HIS A 117 -21.42 19.56 11.58
N GLY A 118 -22.29 20.56 11.63
CA GLY A 118 -21.99 21.87 12.17
C GLY A 118 -21.79 21.89 13.69
N LYS A 119 -21.31 23.07 14.12
CA LYS A 119 -21.43 23.73 15.43
C LYS A 119 -21.01 22.93 16.68
N SER A 120 -20.02 23.47 17.38
CA SER A 120 -20.28 24.42 18.48
C SER A 120 -19.09 25.33 18.69
#